data_AF-A0A4R7FCZ9-F1
#
_entry.id   AF-A0A4R7FCZ9-F1
#
_cell.length_a   1.000
_cell.length_b   1.000
_cell.length_c   1.000
_cell.angle_alpha   90.00
_cell.angle_beta   90.00
_cell.angle_gamma   90.00
#
_symmetry.space_group_name_H-M   'P 1'
#
loop_
_entity.id
_entity.type
_entity.pdbx_description
1 polymer ?
#
loop_
_entity_poly.entity_id
_entity_poly.type
_entity_poly.pdbx_seq_one_letter_code
_entity_poly.pdbx_strand_id
1 'polypeptide(L)'
;DRDWKLKPSAMVKYGFNAPMSFDVSLNAMYANKLEGGITYRKDDAIGGMLNYRITKSLRIGYAYDYITSDIRREAKGSHEFILLYDLFFSKRVSSSSRYF
;
A
#
# COMPACT_ATOMS: atom_id res chain seq x y z
N ASP A 1 -13.48 8.91 -19.67
CA ASP A 1 -12.45 8.95 -18.62
C ASP A 1 -12.84 8.04 -17.47
N ARG A 2 -11.95 7.12 -17.05
CA ARG A 2 -12.27 6.17 -15.97
C ARG A 2 -11.58 6.61 -14.69
N ASP A 3 -12.35 7.20 -13.79
CA ASP A 3 -11.86 7.68 -12.50
C ASP A 3 -11.41 6.56 -11.55
N TRP A 4 -11.76 5.31 -11.87
CA TRP A 4 -11.46 4.12 -11.07
C TRP A 4 -10.35 3.26 -11.70
N LYS A 5 -9.36 2.90 -10.87
CA LYS A 5 -8.29 1.96 -11.18
C LYS A 5 -8.29 0.83 -10.17
N LEU A 6 -8.58 -0.38 -10.61
CA LEU A 6 -8.48 -1.60 -9.81
C LEU A 6 -7.09 -2.22 -9.98
N LYS A 7 -6.52 -2.68 -8.87
CA LYS A 7 -5.19 -3.27 -8.76
C LYS A 7 -5.27 -4.58 -7.95
N PRO A 8 -5.72 -5.69 -8.55
CA PRO A 8 -5.61 -6.99 -7.93
C PRO A 8 -4.15 -7.45 -7.91
N SER A 9 -3.74 -8.16 -6.86
CA SER A 9 -2.43 -8.82 -6.82
C SER A 9 -2.48 -10.08 -5.96
N ALA A 10 -1.56 -11.00 -6.22
CA ALA A 10 -1.37 -12.20 -5.41
C ALA A 10 0.14 -12.44 -5.24
N MET A 11 0.53 -13.01 -4.11
CA MET A 11 1.92 -13.27 -3.76
C MET A 11 2.05 -14.65 -3.10
N VAL A 12 3.02 -15.43 -3.58
CA VAL A 12 3.43 -16.69 -2.95
C VAL A 12 4.80 -16.46 -2.31
N LYS A 13 4.95 -16.85 -1.05
CA LYS A 13 6.20 -16.77 -0.28
C LYS A 13 6.67 -18.17 0.06
N TYR A 14 7.92 -18.47 -0.26
CA TYR A 14 8.58 -19.74 0.04
C TYR A 14 10.00 -19.47 0.54
N GLY A 15 10.45 -20.24 1.53
CA GLY A 15 11.79 -20.14 2.10
C GLY A 15 12.29 -21.50 2.58
N PHE A 16 13.60 -21.68 2.59
CA PHE A 16 14.21 -22.90 3.15
C PHE A 16 13.83 -23.02 4.62
N ASN A 17 13.16 -24.13 4.98
CA ASN A 17 12.70 -24.41 6.34
C ASN A 17 11.59 -23.47 6.88
N ALA A 18 10.85 -22.79 6.01
CA ALA A 18 9.68 -21.98 6.38
C ALA A 18 8.40 -22.51 5.71
N PRO A 19 7.24 -22.45 6.39
CA PRO A 19 5.97 -22.80 5.75
C PRO A 19 5.68 -21.88 4.57
N MET A 20 5.14 -22.46 3.50
CA MET A 20 4.69 -21.69 2.34
C MET A 20 3.53 -20.77 2.75
N SER A 21 3.59 -19.50 2.34
CA SER A 21 2.56 -18.49 2.63
C SER A 21 2.00 -17.93 1.32
N PHE A 22 0.71 -17.57 1.36
CA PHE A 22 -0.02 -17.05 0.21
C PHE A 22 -0.86 -15.84 0.59
N ASP A 23 -0.68 -14.76 -0.16
CA ASP A 23 -1.37 -13.50 0.04
C ASP A 23 -2.15 -13.11 -1.23
N VAL A 24 -3.36 -12.62 -1.05
CA VAL A 24 -4.16 -11.99 -2.12
C VAL A 24 -4.54 -10.61 -1.68
N SER A 25 -4.42 -9.62 -2.55
CA SER A 25 -4.91 -8.28 -2.27
C SER A 25 -5.66 -7.68 -3.44
N LEU A 26 -6.60 -6.80 -3.11
CA LEU A 26 -7.36 -6.02 -4.07
C LEU A 26 -7.34 -4.57 -3.62
N ASN A 27 -6.75 -3.71 -4.45
CA ASN A 27 -6.75 -2.26 -4.23
C ASN A 27 -7.59 -1.55 -5.29
N ALA A 28 -8.29 -0.52 -4.89
CA ALA A 28 -9.05 0.37 -5.76
C ALA A 28 -8.57 1.80 -5.53
N MET A 29 -8.21 2.48 -6.61
CA MET A 29 -7.79 3.88 -6.58
C MET A 29 -8.79 4.73 -7.37
N TYR A 30 -9.27 5.79 -6.73
CA TYR A 30 -10.20 6.76 -7.29
C TYR A 30 -9.52 8.11 -7.51
N ALA A 31 -9.67 8.66 -8.72
CA ALA A 31 -9.19 9.98 -9.13
C ALA A 31 -7.70 10.25 -8.82
N ASN A 32 -6.88 9.20 -8.73
CA ASN A 32 -5.50 9.25 -8.24
C ASN A 32 -5.34 9.98 -6.88
N LYS A 33 -6.38 9.98 -6.02
CA LYS A 33 -6.35 10.66 -4.72
C LYS A 33 -6.69 9.73 -3.57
N LEU A 34 -7.76 8.96 -3.70
CA LEU A 34 -8.21 8.02 -2.70
C LEU A 34 -7.82 6.61 -3.15
N GLU A 35 -7.23 5.83 -2.26
CA GLU A 35 -6.88 4.44 -2.52
C GLU A 35 -7.30 3.60 -1.32
N GLY A 36 -8.10 2.56 -1.57
CA GLY A 36 -8.54 1.61 -0.55
C GLY A 36 -8.20 0.21 -0.98
N GLY A 37 -7.92 -0.66 -0.01
CA GLY A 37 -7.56 -2.03 -0.32
C GLY A 37 -7.89 -3.00 0.78
N ILE A 38 -8.06 -4.26 0.39
CA ILE A 38 -8.17 -5.40 1.28
C ILE A 38 -7.09 -6.41 0.94
N THR A 39 -6.55 -7.06 1.95
CA THR A 39 -5.53 -8.10 1.83
C THR A 39 -5.94 -9.30 2.66
N TYR A 40 -5.89 -10.48 2.06
CA TYR A 40 -6.08 -11.75 2.72
C TYR A 40 -4.75 -12.51 2.72
N ARG A 41 -4.18 -12.72 3.90
CA ARG A 41 -2.99 -13.56 4.11
C ARG A 41 -3.44 -14.89 4.68
N LYS A 42 -3.30 -15.97 3.91
CA LYS A 42 -3.76 -17.31 4.29
C LYS A 42 -3.10 -17.73 5.59
N ASP A 43 -3.91 -18.25 6.52
CA ASP A 43 -3.48 -18.76 7.84
C ASP A 43 -2.80 -17.70 8.74
N ASP A 44 -2.93 -16.42 8.44
CA ASP A 44 -2.23 -15.33 9.13
C ASP A 44 -3.19 -14.20 9.53
N ALA A 45 -3.67 -13.39 8.58
CA ALA A 45 -4.51 -12.23 8.88
C ALA A 45 -5.35 -11.76 7.68
N ILE A 46 -6.40 -10.99 8.00
CA ILE A 46 -7.18 -10.21 7.05
C ILE A 46 -6.94 -8.73 7.34
N GLY A 47 -6.44 -8.01 6.34
CA GLY A 47 -6.09 -6.60 6.42
C GLY A 47 -6.98 -5.72 5.56
N GLY A 48 -7.22 -4.50 6.00
CA GLY A 48 -7.84 -3.43 5.23
C GLY A 48 -7.01 -2.16 5.33
N MET A 49 -6.92 -1.40 4.25
CA MET A 49 -6.22 -0.11 4.23
C MET A 49 -7.00 0.97 3.49
N LEU A 50 -6.81 2.20 3.92
CA LEU A 50 -7.26 3.42 3.26
C LEU A 50 -6.13 4.42 3.20
N ASN A 51 -5.96 5.06 2.05
CA ASN A 51 -4.93 6.04 1.76
C ASN A 51 -5.55 7.25 1.06
N TYR A 52 -5.17 8.44 1.48
CA TYR A 52 -5.60 9.69 0.89
C TYR A 52 -4.41 10.60 0.57
N ARG A 53 -4.35 11.05 -0.67
CA ARG A 53 -3.37 12.02 -1.15
C ARG A 53 -3.87 13.43 -0.90
N ILE A 54 -3.33 14.08 0.13
CA ILE A 54 -3.66 15.46 0.53
C ILE A 54 -3.10 16.45 -0.50
N THR A 55 -1.83 16.28 -0.86
CA THR A 55 -1.13 17.10 -1.87
C THR A 55 -0.40 16.19 -2.85
N LYS A 56 0.18 16.75 -3.92
CA LYS A 56 0.97 15.95 -4.87
C LYS A 56 2.14 15.21 -4.20
N SER A 57 2.64 15.73 -3.07
CA SER A 57 3.79 15.20 -2.34
C SER A 57 3.45 14.60 -0.97
N LEU A 58 2.21 14.72 -0.48
CA LEU A 58 1.83 14.24 0.84
C LEU A 58 0.65 13.28 0.75
N ARG A 59 0.83 12.10 1.34
CA ARG A 59 -0.19 11.06 1.48
C ARG A 59 -0.27 10.62 2.94
N ILE A 60 -1.49 10.48 3.43
CA ILE A 60 -1.78 9.85 4.71
C ILE A 60 -2.51 8.53 4.47
N GLY A 61 -2.35 7.59 5.39
CA GLY A 61 -3.03 6.32 5.32
C GLY A 61 -3.31 5.75 6.70
N TYR A 62 -4.21 4.79 6.71
CA TYR A 62 -4.57 4.00 7.86
C TYR A 62 -4.78 2.56 7.42
N ALA A 63 -4.20 1.63 8.17
CA ALA A 63 -4.39 0.20 7.95
C ALA A 63 -4.83 -0.49 9.23
N TYR A 64 -5.62 -1.54 9.07
CA TYR A 64 -6.07 -2.40 10.14
C TYR A 64 -5.88 -3.85 9.73
N ASP A 65 -5.13 -4.60 10.53
CA ASP A 65 -4.90 -6.02 10.34
C ASP A 65 -5.58 -6.81 11.44
N TYR A 66 -6.54 -7.65 11.05
CA TYR A 66 -7.21 -8.61 11.93
C TYR A 66 -6.52 -9.97 11.83
N ILE A 67 -5.86 -10.37 12.92
CA ILE A 67 -5.12 -11.65 12.98
C ILE A 67 -6.12 -12.80 13.09
N THR A 68 -6.06 -13.72 12.13
CA THR A 68 -6.93 -14.90 12.06
C THR A 68 -6.25 -16.17 12.55
N SER A 69 -4.93 -16.17 12.68
CA SER A 69 -4.13 -17.32 13.11
C SER A 69 -4.29 -17.67 14.60
N ASP A 70 -3.84 -18.87 14.98
CA ASP A 70 -3.94 -19.41 16.35
C ASP A 70 -3.15 -18.62 17.42
N ILE A 71 -2.38 -17.60 17.02
CA ILE A 71 -1.75 -16.61 17.90
C ILE A 71 -2.79 -15.64 18.52
N ARG A 72 -4.08 -15.77 18.13
CA ARG A 72 -5.24 -15.02 18.63
C ARG A 72 -5.39 -14.88 20.15
N ARG A 73 -4.70 -15.70 20.97
CA ARG A 73 -4.77 -15.57 22.44
C ARG A 73 -4.18 -14.25 22.97
N GLU A 74 -3.24 -13.62 22.26
CA GLU A 74 -2.51 -12.44 22.76
C GLU A 74 -2.67 -11.18 21.89
N ALA A 75 -2.97 -11.29 20.60
CA ALA A 75 -3.08 -10.14 19.69
C ALA A 75 -4.41 -10.14 18.92
N LYS A 76 -5.29 -9.17 19.23
CA LYS A 76 -6.64 -9.03 18.64
C LYS A 76 -6.65 -8.31 17.27
N GLY A 77 -5.55 -7.67 16.89
CA GLY A 77 -5.40 -6.91 15.65
C GLY A 77 -4.43 -5.73 15.81
N SER A 78 -4.01 -5.13 14.70
CA SER A 78 -3.09 -3.99 14.66
C SER A 78 -3.72 -2.78 13.97
N HIS A 79 -3.49 -1.59 14.51
CA HIS A 79 -3.88 -0.31 13.92
C HIS A 79 -2.63 0.45 13.50
N GLU A 80 -2.50 0.74 12.21
CA GLU A 80 -1.30 1.37 11.65
C GLU A 80 -1.65 2.70 11.00
N PHE A 81 -0.84 3.73 11.28
CA PHE A 81 -0.96 5.04 10.64
C PHE A 81 0.24 5.24 9.71
N ILE A 82 -0.04 5.68 8.48
CA ILE A 82 0.95 5.81 7.42
C ILE A 82 1.06 7.28 7.04
N LEU A 83 2.28 7.80 7.00
CA LEU A 83 2.60 9.13 6.49
C LEU A 83 3.68 8.99 5.41
N LEU A 84 3.35 9.41 4.20
CA LEU A 84 4.23 9.36 3.03
C LEU A 84 4.44 10.77 2.51
N TYR A 85 5.71 11.19 2.44
CA TYR A 85 6.10 12.50 1.94
C TYR A 85 7.18 12.38 0.86
N ASP A 86 6.92 12.94 -0.31
CA ASP A 86 7.84 12.91 -1.45
C ASP A 86 8.81 14.11 -1.38
N LEU A 87 10.10 13.83 -1.19
CA LEU A 87 11.18 14.82 -1.15
C LEU A 87 11.69 15.16 -2.57
N PHE A 88 10.89 15.87 -3.36
CA PHE A 88 11.35 16.37 -4.66
C PHE A 88 12.15 17.65 -4.50
N PHE A 89 13.48 17.57 -4.66
CA PHE A 89 14.30 18.76 -4.88
C PHE A 89 14.13 19.21 -6.34
N SER A 90 13.79 20.48 -6.55
CA SER A 90 13.70 21.05 -7.90
C SER A 90 15.03 20.81 -8.63
N LYS A 91 15.01 20.00 -9.68
CA LYS A 91 16.17 19.81 -10.55
C LYS A 91 16.40 21.13 -11.26
N ARG A 92 17.40 21.92 -10.84
CA ARG A 92 17.83 23.11 -11.58
C ARG A 92 18.25 22.64 -12.98
N VAL A 93 17.39 22.81 -13.97
CA VAL A 93 17.74 22.54 -15.36
C VAL A 93 18.69 23.66 -15.78
N SER A 94 19.97 23.34 -15.90
CA SER A 94 20.93 24.20 -16.59
C SER A 94 20.65 24.10 -18.08
N SER A 95 19.79 24.98 -18.58
CA SER A 95 19.60 25.17 -20.02
C SER A 95 20.72 26.09 -20.52
N SER A 96 21.81 25.52 -21.03
CA SER A 96 22.73 26.33 -21.83
C SER A 96 22.04 26.64 -23.17
N SER A 97 21.73 27.91 -23.40
CA SER A 97 21.18 28.35 -24.67
C SER A 97 22.24 28.15 -25.75
N ARG A 98 22.06 27.18 -26.64
CA ARG A 98 22.84 27.10 -27.88
C ARG A 98 22.04 27.80 -28.97
N TYR A 99 22.48 29.01 -29.30
CA TYR A 99 22.14 29.67 -30.55
C TYR A 99 22.79 28.90 -31.72
N PHE A 100 21.99 28.56 -32.72
CA PHE A 100 22.41 28.22 -34.07
C PHE A 100 21.54 28.98 -35.06
#